data_AF-A0A2T4C5L6-F1
#
_entry.id   AF-A0A2T4C5L6-F1
#
_cell.length_a   1.000
_cell.length_b   1.000
_cell.length_c   1.000
_cell.angle_alpha   90.00
_cell.angle_beta   90.00
_cell.angle_gamma   90.00
#
_symmetry.space_group_name_H-M   'P 1'
#
loop_
_entity.id
_entity.type
_entity.pdbx_description
1 polymer ?
#
loop_
_entity_poly.entity_id
_entity_poly.type
_entity_poly.pdbx_seq_one_letter_code
_entity_poly.pdbx_strand_id
1 'polypeptide(L)'
;MSLDIWPPVSPEELAIKVAETQRRELAWIVERTLEICDELKHGLEDCYALLAPVDPGSTLVMSTPRNERVKGTITRVGTRIVKGIRLLTHSFTRAAQKTLGLQFKTIPPQALTLSHSVPIHIHALDTVHTHLNESIDLLGLLVANSKPSNPSAADTPTVNSTAQSLSSGLRLLADSIAASIALLKGPPINEPDARWTTQSCPPGHFSPPLMPNFSLYITLQECSIVLVLRALEPVDAPVHFGTKLGLAIGTYRRLEHDEADIVFKWKPGGDDLSDTKRVSANHTVEPPAASRKLSDSQLEEVYVREKVRVESADPSLISLYSKLGYLSIMLEQARCNLDAVMSVQLKMYTEE
;
A
#
# COMPACT_ATOMS: atom_id res chain seq x y z
N MET A 1 33.12 -41.00 9.00
CA MET A 1 33.10 -42.45 8.77
C MET A 1 32.78 -42.66 7.30
N SER A 2 33.46 -43.56 6.61
CA SER A 2 33.00 -43.99 5.27
C SER A 2 31.72 -44.80 5.47
N LEU A 3 30.62 -44.38 4.85
CA LEU A 3 29.45 -45.24 4.69
C LEU A 3 29.66 -45.99 3.39
N ASP A 4 30.28 -47.16 3.48
CA ASP A 4 30.54 -48.00 2.31
C ASP A 4 29.20 -48.45 1.72
N ILE A 5 28.86 -47.91 0.55
CA ILE A 5 27.59 -48.17 -0.14
C ILE A 5 27.61 -49.62 -0.61
N TRP A 6 26.62 -50.41 -0.17
CA TRP A 6 26.47 -51.81 -0.54
C TRP A 6 25.23 -52.05 -1.41
N PRO A 7 25.32 -52.73 -2.56
CA PRO A 7 26.55 -53.25 -3.18
C PRO A 7 27.49 -52.12 -3.66
N PRO A 8 28.81 -52.38 -3.76
CA PRO A 8 29.78 -51.38 -4.18
C PRO A 8 29.54 -50.95 -5.63
N VAL A 9 29.23 -49.67 -5.80
CA VAL A 9 28.96 -49.03 -7.11
C VAL A 9 30.27 -48.42 -7.64
N SER A 10 30.53 -48.50 -8.94
CA SER A 10 31.69 -47.82 -9.53
C SER A 10 31.52 -46.29 -9.48
N PRO A 11 32.60 -45.49 -9.44
CA PRO A 11 32.48 -44.03 -9.43
C PRO A 11 31.70 -43.47 -10.63
N GLU A 12 31.86 -44.09 -11.80
CA GLU A 12 31.14 -43.73 -13.03
C GLU A 12 29.64 -44.06 -12.93
N GLU A 13 29.28 -45.25 -12.44
CA GLU A 13 27.88 -45.63 -12.23
C GLU A 13 27.23 -44.78 -11.14
N LEU A 14 27.96 -44.44 -10.07
CA LEU A 14 27.49 -43.55 -9.03
C LEU A 14 27.18 -42.15 -9.58
N ALA A 15 28.06 -41.57 -10.41
CA ALA A 15 27.82 -40.29 -11.05
C ALA A 15 26.54 -40.29 -11.93
N ILE A 16 26.34 -41.35 -12.71
CA ILE A 16 25.12 -41.55 -13.52
C ILE A 16 23.88 -41.64 -12.61
N LYS A 17 23.94 -42.38 -11.51
CA LYS A 17 22.83 -42.53 -10.55
C LYS A 17 22.51 -41.24 -9.80
N VAL A 18 23.51 -40.44 -9.45
CA VAL A 18 23.33 -39.13 -8.83
C VAL A 18 22.64 -38.17 -9.81
N ALA A 19 23.15 -38.06 -11.04
CA ALA A 19 22.55 -37.20 -12.08
C ALA A 19 21.11 -37.62 -12.43
N GLU A 20 20.84 -38.95 -12.52
CA GLU A 20 19.49 -39.47 -12.72
C GLU A 20 18.55 -39.12 -11.56
N THR A 21 19.04 -39.20 -10.31
CA THR A 21 18.26 -38.88 -9.11
C THR A 21 17.95 -37.39 -9.05
N GLN A 22 18.95 -36.52 -9.21
CA GLN A 22 18.75 -35.06 -9.23
C GLN A 22 17.77 -34.61 -10.31
N ARG A 23 17.82 -35.21 -11.51
CA ARG A 23 16.85 -34.90 -12.57
C ARG A 23 15.42 -35.24 -12.18
N ARG A 24 15.21 -36.36 -11.46
CA ARG A 24 13.88 -36.75 -10.94
C ARG A 24 13.43 -35.85 -9.80
N GLU A 25 14.33 -35.52 -8.87
CA GLU A 25 14.07 -34.58 -7.76
C GLU A 25 13.72 -33.18 -8.28
N LEU A 26 14.41 -32.69 -9.31
CA LEU A 26 14.11 -31.42 -9.94
C LEU A 26 12.75 -31.43 -10.64
N ALA A 27 12.43 -32.47 -11.41
CA ALA A 27 11.12 -32.60 -12.04
C ALA A 27 9.99 -32.63 -10.99
N TRP A 28 10.17 -33.40 -9.92
CA TRP A 28 9.22 -33.49 -8.82
C TRP A 28 9.04 -32.17 -8.07
N ILE A 29 10.13 -31.45 -7.74
CA ILE A 29 9.99 -30.16 -7.04
C ILE A 29 9.42 -29.08 -7.95
N VAL A 30 9.68 -29.10 -9.26
CA VAL A 30 9.04 -28.20 -10.23
C VAL A 30 7.54 -28.44 -10.29
N GLU A 31 7.10 -29.70 -10.41
CA GLU A 31 5.68 -30.06 -10.38
C GLU A 31 5.01 -29.61 -9.08
N ARG A 32 5.60 -29.93 -7.92
CA ARG A 32 5.09 -29.50 -6.61
C ARG A 32 5.10 -27.97 -6.43
N THR A 33 6.05 -27.27 -7.03
CA THR A 33 6.10 -25.80 -7.01
C THR A 33 5.00 -25.19 -7.86
N LEU A 34 4.62 -25.82 -8.97
CA LEU A 34 3.50 -25.38 -9.82
C LEU A 34 2.15 -25.56 -9.12
N GLU A 35 1.96 -26.66 -8.37
CA GLU A 35 0.78 -26.83 -7.50
C GLU A 35 0.68 -25.69 -6.46
N ILE A 36 1.81 -25.32 -5.84
CA ILE A 36 1.86 -24.18 -4.91
C ILE A 36 1.61 -22.84 -5.63
N CYS A 37 2.00 -22.69 -6.91
CA CYS A 37 1.68 -21.50 -7.70
C CYS A 37 0.16 -21.35 -7.90
N ASP A 38 -0.57 -22.45 -8.15
CA ASP A 38 -2.02 -22.43 -8.20
C ASP A 38 -2.65 -22.11 -6.83
N GLU A 39 -2.16 -22.69 -5.72
CA GLU A 39 -2.62 -22.34 -4.36
C GLU A 39 -2.39 -20.85 -4.04
N LEU A 40 -1.20 -20.32 -4.35
CA LEU A 40 -0.85 -18.91 -4.19
C LEU A 40 -1.75 -18.00 -5.04
N LYS A 41 -2.09 -18.40 -6.26
CA LYS A 41 -2.95 -17.62 -7.16
C LYS A 41 -4.35 -17.45 -6.57
N HIS A 42 -4.98 -18.53 -6.13
CA HIS A 42 -6.28 -18.47 -5.46
C HIS A 42 -6.22 -17.62 -4.18
N GLY A 43 -5.13 -17.73 -3.41
CA GLY A 43 -4.88 -16.90 -2.22
C GLY A 43 -4.78 -15.40 -2.53
N LEU A 44 -4.19 -15.02 -3.68
CA LEU A 44 -4.10 -13.63 -4.13
C LEU A 44 -5.41 -13.12 -4.75
N GLU A 45 -6.17 -13.97 -5.43
CA GLU A 45 -7.53 -13.65 -5.89
C GLU A 45 -8.46 -13.36 -4.69
N ASP A 46 -8.33 -14.12 -3.60
CA ASP A 46 -8.97 -13.86 -2.31
C ASP A 46 -8.56 -12.50 -1.72
N CYS A 47 -7.27 -12.14 -1.78
CA CYS A 47 -6.76 -10.84 -1.36
C CYS A 47 -7.31 -9.70 -2.23
N TYR A 48 -7.37 -9.91 -3.54
CA TYR A 48 -7.93 -8.96 -4.51
C TYR A 48 -9.42 -8.71 -4.24
N ALA A 49 -10.19 -9.75 -3.90
CA ALA A 49 -11.60 -9.62 -3.54
C ALA A 49 -11.84 -8.72 -2.31
N LEU A 50 -10.90 -8.67 -1.34
CA LEU A 50 -10.98 -7.75 -0.19
C LEU A 50 -10.77 -6.27 -0.57
N LEU A 51 -10.14 -6.00 -1.72
CA LEU A 51 -9.98 -4.66 -2.30
C LEU A 51 -10.95 -4.36 -3.45
N ALA A 52 -11.83 -5.30 -3.81
CA ALA A 52 -12.84 -5.08 -4.84
C ALA A 52 -13.82 -3.96 -4.42
N PRO A 53 -14.27 -3.10 -5.35
CA PRO A 53 -15.20 -2.01 -5.06
C PRO A 53 -16.64 -2.53 -4.89
N VAL A 54 -16.92 -3.17 -3.77
CA VAL A 54 -18.26 -3.69 -3.41
C VAL A 54 -19.03 -2.67 -2.57
N ASP A 55 -20.28 -2.38 -2.95
CA ASP A 55 -21.22 -1.53 -2.20
C ASP A 55 -22.19 -2.42 -1.39
N PRO A 56 -22.50 -2.11 -0.11
CA PRO A 56 -21.96 -1.02 0.69
C PRO A 56 -20.61 -1.38 1.31
N GLY A 57 -19.57 -0.61 0.99
CA GLY A 57 -18.21 -0.85 1.49
C GLY A 57 -18.00 -0.58 2.99
N SER A 58 -16.77 -0.82 3.44
CA SER A 58 -16.35 -0.72 4.85
C SER A 58 -16.61 0.68 5.43
N THR A 59 -17.51 0.78 6.41
CA THR A 59 -17.85 2.05 7.09
C THR A 59 -17.17 2.12 8.45
N LEU A 60 -16.21 3.02 8.55
CA LEU A 60 -15.28 3.22 9.65
C LEU A 60 -15.68 4.43 10.49
N VAL A 61 -15.50 4.35 11.81
CA VAL A 61 -15.79 5.47 12.73
C VAL A 61 -14.54 6.32 12.92
N MET A 62 -14.65 7.61 12.62
CA MET A 62 -13.58 8.61 12.78
C MET A 62 -13.93 9.54 13.94
N SER A 63 -13.41 9.24 15.13
CA SER A 63 -13.66 10.05 16.33
C SER A 63 -12.45 10.14 17.25
N THR A 64 -12.11 11.34 17.69
CA THR A 64 -11.10 11.58 18.73
C THR A 64 -11.67 11.29 20.13
N PRO A 65 -11.16 10.30 20.91
CA PRO A 65 -11.82 9.83 22.13
C PRO A 65 -11.94 10.84 23.28
N ARG A 66 -11.02 11.82 23.37
CA ARG A 66 -10.82 12.64 24.58
C ARG A 66 -11.28 14.09 24.47
N ASN A 67 -11.49 14.60 23.25
CA ASN A 67 -11.69 16.03 23.02
C ASN A 67 -12.69 16.36 21.90
N GLU A 68 -13.34 15.35 21.29
CA GLU A 68 -14.37 15.49 20.23
C GLU A 68 -13.99 16.42 19.04
N ARG A 69 -12.70 16.70 18.85
CA ARG A 69 -12.17 17.61 17.80
C ARG A 69 -12.49 17.12 16.40
N VAL A 70 -12.66 15.81 16.23
CA VAL A 70 -13.18 15.17 15.01
C VAL A 70 -14.24 14.15 15.41
N LYS A 71 -15.36 14.13 14.70
CA LYS A 71 -16.43 13.15 14.88
C LYS A 71 -17.14 12.84 13.56
N GLY A 72 -17.25 11.56 13.24
CA GLY A 72 -18.12 11.04 12.20
C GLY A 72 -17.74 9.67 11.69
N THR A 73 -18.15 9.36 10.46
CA THR A 73 -17.84 8.10 9.79
C THR A 73 -17.30 8.35 8.40
N ILE A 74 -16.45 7.43 7.92
CA ILE A 74 -15.91 7.38 6.56
C ILE A 74 -16.25 6.01 5.96
N THR A 75 -16.63 5.95 4.68
CA THR A 75 -16.93 4.69 3.97
C THR A 75 -15.95 4.49 2.83
N ARG A 76 -15.10 3.47 2.97
CA ARG A 76 -14.19 3.00 1.92
C ARG A 76 -14.90 1.96 1.04
N VAL A 77 -14.73 2.09 -0.27
CA VAL A 77 -15.17 1.13 -1.29
C VAL A 77 -13.95 0.81 -2.16
N GLY A 78 -13.44 -0.41 -2.06
CA GLY A 78 -12.16 -0.80 -2.66
C GLY A 78 -10.99 0.10 -2.21
N THR A 79 -10.26 0.70 -3.15
CA THR A 79 -9.12 1.59 -2.85
C THR A 79 -9.52 3.03 -2.50
N ARG A 80 -10.82 3.35 -2.51
CA ARG A 80 -11.33 4.74 -2.53
C ARG A 80 -12.23 5.04 -1.35
N ILE A 81 -12.22 6.28 -0.90
CA ILE A 81 -13.23 6.84 0.00
C ILE A 81 -14.34 7.48 -0.84
N VAL A 82 -15.55 6.89 -0.77
CA VAL A 82 -16.67 7.25 -1.67
C VAL A 82 -17.80 7.96 -0.92
N LYS A 83 -18.02 7.63 0.35
CA LYS A 83 -19.09 8.20 1.18
C LYS A 83 -18.53 8.47 2.57
N GLY A 84 -19.26 9.27 3.34
CA GLY A 84 -19.04 9.36 4.78
C GLY A 84 -17.95 10.36 5.12
N ILE A 85 -18.43 11.46 5.69
CA ILE A 85 -17.84 12.36 6.68
C ILE A 85 -19.16 12.66 7.51
N ARG A 86 -19.31 12.55 8.88
CA ARG A 86 -20.55 12.99 9.66
C ARG A 86 -20.44 13.56 11.13
N LEU A 87 -20.58 14.88 11.41
CA LEU A 87 -20.62 15.52 12.74
C LEU A 87 -22.06 15.74 13.20
N LEU A 88 -22.22 15.81 14.50
CA LEU A 88 -23.35 16.44 15.17
C LEU A 88 -22.86 17.78 15.73
N THR A 89 -23.37 18.90 15.21
CA THR A 89 -23.47 20.12 16.02
C THR A 89 -24.61 19.97 17.02
N HIS A 90 -24.65 20.84 18.04
CA HIS A 90 -25.47 20.67 19.25
C HIS A 90 -27.01 20.78 19.05
N SER A 91 -27.51 20.74 17.81
CA SER A 91 -28.91 20.85 17.42
C SER A 91 -29.35 19.68 16.53
N PHE A 92 -30.16 18.78 17.09
CA PHE A 92 -30.69 17.61 16.39
C PHE A 92 -31.76 18.01 15.36
N THR A 93 -31.35 18.28 14.12
CA THR A 93 -32.28 18.47 12.99
C THR A 93 -32.18 17.30 12.00
N ARG A 94 -33.33 16.67 11.72
CA ARG A 94 -33.46 15.45 10.91
C ARG A 94 -33.38 15.74 9.41
N ALA A 95 -32.18 16.01 8.88
CA ALA A 95 -31.92 16.03 7.44
C ALA A 95 -30.90 14.94 7.05
N ALA A 96 -31.24 14.14 6.04
CA ALA A 96 -30.53 12.90 5.70
C ALA A 96 -29.33 13.14 4.76
N GLN A 97 -28.27 13.78 5.26
CA GLN A 97 -27.02 13.99 4.51
C GLN A 97 -25.77 13.74 5.40
N LYS A 98 -24.64 13.38 4.77
CA LYS A 98 -23.43 12.85 5.43
C LYS A 98 -22.33 13.94 5.45
N THR A 99 -22.16 14.70 6.55
CA THR A 99 -21.19 15.85 6.69
C THR A 99 -20.36 15.86 8.01
N LEU A 100 -19.04 15.53 8.07
CA LEU A 100 -18.15 15.53 9.30
C LEU A 100 -17.44 16.81 9.55
N GLY A 101 -17.20 17.03 10.83
CA GLY A 101 -16.85 18.31 11.34
C GLY A 101 -15.67 18.24 12.27
N LEU A 102 -15.20 19.45 12.46
CA LEU A 102 -13.86 19.77 12.86
C LEU A 102 -14.02 20.85 13.92
N GLN A 103 -13.62 20.55 15.14
CA GLN A 103 -13.52 21.52 16.22
C GLN A 103 -12.04 21.71 16.53
N PHE A 104 -11.49 22.73 15.90
CA PHE A 104 -10.12 23.19 16.11
C PHE A 104 -10.16 24.42 17.03
N LYS A 105 -9.03 24.74 17.65
CA LYS A 105 -8.88 25.95 18.46
C LYS A 105 -8.41 27.15 17.64
N THR A 106 -7.75 26.92 16.50
CA THR A 106 -7.18 27.96 15.64
C THR A 106 -8.05 28.33 14.43
N ILE A 107 -9.04 27.51 14.08
CA ILE A 107 -9.97 27.76 12.96
C ILE A 107 -11.44 27.54 13.40
N PRO A 108 -12.43 28.20 12.77
CA PRO A 108 -13.84 28.05 13.11
C PRO A 108 -14.34 26.60 12.95
N PRO A 109 -15.35 26.17 13.73
CA PRO A 109 -15.96 24.87 13.54
C PRO A 109 -16.56 24.70 12.14
N GLN A 110 -16.10 23.69 11.39
CA GLN A 110 -16.57 23.39 10.03
C GLN A 110 -17.29 22.04 9.99
N ALA A 111 -18.14 21.86 8.98
CA ALA A 111 -18.63 20.56 8.52
C ALA A 111 -18.33 20.38 7.02
N LEU A 112 -17.76 19.24 6.65
CA LEU A 112 -17.29 18.81 5.35
C LEU A 112 -18.12 17.62 4.85
N THR A 113 -18.57 17.63 3.59
CA THR A 113 -19.13 16.46 2.89
C THR A 113 -18.26 16.15 1.69
N LEU A 114 -18.01 14.86 1.43
CA LEU A 114 -17.39 14.44 0.18
C LEU A 114 -18.35 14.64 -0.99
N SER A 115 -17.84 15.20 -2.08
CA SER A 115 -18.56 15.23 -3.34
C SER A 115 -18.73 13.80 -3.88
N HIS A 116 -19.96 13.44 -4.23
CA HIS A 116 -20.26 12.14 -4.83
C HIS A 116 -19.65 11.98 -6.24
N SER A 117 -19.19 13.07 -6.87
CA SER A 117 -18.59 13.06 -8.20
C SER A 117 -17.07 12.82 -8.22
N VAL A 118 -16.36 13.01 -7.09
CA VAL A 118 -14.89 12.90 -7.03
C VAL A 118 -14.47 12.17 -5.74
N PRO A 119 -14.41 10.83 -5.75
CA PRO A 119 -13.95 10.07 -4.58
C PRO A 119 -12.48 10.33 -4.29
N ILE A 120 -12.08 10.21 -3.01
CA ILE A 120 -10.67 10.33 -2.62
C ILE A 120 -9.99 8.97 -2.77
N HIS A 121 -8.90 8.92 -3.50
CA HIS A 121 -8.07 7.73 -3.65
C HIS A 121 -7.08 7.58 -2.49
N ILE A 122 -6.88 6.35 -2.02
CA ILE A 122 -5.81 6.03 -1.07
C ILE A 122 -4.67 5.40 -1.88
N HIS A 123 -3.69 6.21 -2.26
CA HIS A 123 -2.63 5.80 -3.19
C HIS A 123 -1.92 4.49 -2.79
N ALA A 124 -1.69 4.25 -1.50
CA ALA A 124 -1.11 3.00 -1.03
C ALA A 124 -1.99 1.77 -1.34
N LEU A 125 -3.32 1.90 -1.32
CA LEU A 125 -4.24 0.82 -1.73
C LEU A 125 -4.32 0.66 -3.26
N ASP A 126 -4.21 1.74 -4.03
CA ASP A 126 -4.11 1.67 -5.50
C ASP A 126 -2.83 0.93 -5.93
N THR A 127 -1.70 1.18 -5.25
CA THR A 127 -0.45 0.43 -5.47
C THR A 127 -0.57 -1.04 -5.05
N VAL A 128 -1.15 -1.35 -3.88
CA VAL A 128 -1.39 -2.75 -3.46
C VAL A 128 -2.32 -3.47 -4.45
N HIS A 129 -3.37 -2.82 -4.95
CA HIS A 129 -4.28 -3.38 -5.96
C HIS A 129 -3.54 -3.70 -7.26
N THR A 130 -2.63 -2.82 -7.69
CA THR A 130 -1.76 -3.01 -8.87
C THR A 130 -0.83 -4.21 -8.66
N HIS A 131 -0.09 -4.26 -7.55
CA HIS A 131 0.80 -5.38 -7.21
C HIS A 131 0.07 -6.73 -7.17
N LEU A 132 -1.15 -6.78 -6.59
CA LEU A 132 -1.96 -8.01 -6.56
C LEU A 132 -2.32 -8.47 -7.98
N ASN A 133 -2.75 -7.57 -8.85
CA ASN A 133 -3.12 -7.91 -10.23
C ASN A 133 -1.90 -8.43 -11.01
N GLU A 134 -0.78 -7.70 -10.98
CA GLU A 134 0.47 -8.11 -11.62
C GLU A 134 0.98 -9.47 -11.11
N SER A 135 0.79 -9.74 -9.81
CA SER A 135 1.17 -11.02 -9.18
C SER A 135 0.29 -12.19 -9.63
N ILE A 136 -1.01 -11.97 -9.81
CA ILE A 136 -1.97 -12.97 -10.33
C ILE A 136 -1.65 -13.26 -11.80
N ASP A 137 -1.37 -12.24 -12.60
CA ASP A 137 -0.99 -12.37 -14.01
C ASP A 137 0.35 -13.13 -14.16
N LEU A 138 1.35 -12.80 -13.34
CA LEU A 138 2.64 -13.50 -13.30
C LEU A 138 2.48 -14.99 -13.00
N LEU A 139 1.69 -15.35 -11.98
CA LEU A 139 1.40 -16.76 -11.65
C LEU A 139 0.67 -17.46 -12.80
N GLY A 140 -0.29 -16.78 -13.44
CA GLY A 140 -0.98 -17.29 -14.63
C GLY A 140 -0.01 -17.62 -15.78
N LEU A 141 0.99 -16.77 -16.02
CA LEU A 141 2.02 -16.99 -17.03
C LEU A 141 2.96 -18.16 -16.65
N LEU A 142 3.37 -18.27 -15.39
CA LEU A 142 4.22 -19.37 -14.92
C LEU A 142 3.53 -20.74 -15.08
N VAL A 143 2.24 -20.83 -14.75
CA VAL A 143 1.43 -22.06 -14.89
C VAL A 143 1.03 -22.33 -16.35
N ALA A 144 0.92 -21.30 -17.20
CA ALA A 144 0.69 -21.49 -18.63
C ALA A 144 1.94 -22.02 -19.35
N ASN A 145 3.12 -21.45 -19.04
CA ASN A 145 4.39 -21.80 -19.68
C ASN A 145 4.92 -23.20 -19.31
N SER A 146 4.45 -23.79 -18.21
CA SER A 146 4.83 -25.14 -17.79
C SER A 146 4.07 -26.26 -18.51
N LYS A 147 2.96 -25.96 -19.19
CA LYS A 147 2.15 -26.97 -19.91
C LYS A 147 2.80 -27.30 -21.26
N PRO A 148 3.25 -28.56 -21.49
CA PRO A 148 3.91 -28.91 -22.74
C PRO A 148 2.91 -28.87 -23.91
N SER A 149 3.28 -28.16 -24.97
CA SER A 149 2.48 -28.08 -26.21
C SER A 149 2.48 -29.37 -27.04
N ASN A 150 3.38 -30.32 -26.73
CA ASN A 150 3.36 -31.69 -27.23
C ASN A 150 3.83 -32.67 -26.14
N PRO A 151 3.08 -33.75 -25.83
CA PRO A 151 3.41 -34.68 -24.74
C PRO A 151 4.54 -35.69 -25.05
N SER A 152 5.15 -35.64 -26.24
CA SER A 152 6.12 -36.64 -26.71
C SER A 152 7.60 -36.21 -26.63
N ALA A 153 7.91 -35.04 -26.06
CA ALA A 153 9.27 -34.48 -25.99
C ALA A 153 9.55 -33.80 -24.64
N ALA A 154 9.56 -34.59 -23.56
CA ALA A 154 9.97 -34.13 -22.23
C ALA A 154 11.51 -34.10 -22.10
N ASP A 155 12.17 -33.29 -22.94
CA ASP A 155 13.63 -33.19 -22.99
C ASP A 155 14.18 -32.42 -21.77
N THR A 156 15.25 -32.94 -21.15
CA THR A 156 15.96 -32.35 -20.00
C THR A 156 16.16 -30.82 -20.00
N PRO A 157 16.52 -30.13 -21.11
CA PRO A 157 16.60 -28.66 -21.13
C PRO A 157 15.30 -27.94 -20.74
N THR A 158 14.13 -28.53 -21.01
CA THR A 158 12.84 -27.90 -20.70
C THR A 158 12.65 -27.73 -19.19
N VAL A 159 12.84 -28.79 -18.40
CA VAL A 159 12.67 -28.78 -16.93
C VAL A 159 13.61 -27.77 -16.26
N ASN A 160 14.88 -27.71 -16.69
CA ASN A 160 15.84 -26.72 -16.18
C ASN A 160 15.40 -25.27 -16.49
N SER A 161 14.89 -25.01 -17.70
CA SER A 161 14.39 -23.68 -18.08
C SER A 161 13.13 -23.28 -17.30
N THR A 162 12.23 -24.22 -17.03
CA THR A 162 11.04 -24.03 -16.19
C THR A 162 11.44 -23.75 -14.74
N ALA A 163 12.41 -24.49 -14.18
CA ALA A 163 12.92 -24.25 -12.83
C ALA A 163 13.55 -22.85 -12.68
N GLN A 164 14.33 -22.37 -13.65
CA GLN A 164 14.87 -21.02 -13.67
C GLN A 164 13.77 -19.94 -13.79
N SER A 165 12.76 -20.19 -14.63
CA SER A 165 11.60 -19.31 -14.78
C SER A 165 10.77 -19.23 -13.50
N LEU A 166 10.59 -20.36 -12.80
CA LEU A 166 9.94 -20.41 -11.49
C LEU A 166 10.77 -19.71 -10.41
N SER A 167 12.05 -20.01 -10.24
CA SER A 167 12.89 -19.38 -9.21
C SER A 167 12.93 -17.84 -9.39
N SER A 168 13.04 -17.35 -10.62
CA SER A 168 12.99 -15.91 -10.92
C SER A 168 11.60 -15.30 -10.69
N GLY A 169 10.52 -15.94 -11.17
CA GLY A 169 9.14 -15.49 -10.96
C GLY A 169 8.72 -15.46 -9.49
N LEU A 170 9.09 -16.48 -8.70
CA LEU A 170 8.80 -16.55 -7.27
C LEU A 170 9.56 -15.47 -6.46
N ARG A 171 10.76 -15.06 -6.92
CA ARG A 171 11.49 -13.92 -6.32
C ARG A 171 10.78 -12.60 -6.57
N LEU A 172 10.37 -12.32 -7.82
CA LEU A 172 9.57 -11.13 -8.16
C LEU A 172 8.26 -11.08 -7.37
N LEU A 173 7.60 -12.24 -7.22
CA LEU A 173 6.39 -12.36 -6.41
C LEU A 173 6.64 -12.06 -4.92
N ALA A 174 7.78 -12.51 -4.37
CA ALA A 174 8.13 -12.26 -2.98
C ALA A 174 8.38 -10.77 -2.71
N ASP A 175 9.09 -10.09 -3.61
CA ASP A 175 9.32 -8.65 -3.54
C ASP A 175 8.00 -7.86 -3.63
N SER A 176 7.10 -8.24 -4.55
CA SER A 176 5.76 -7.66 -4.71
C SER A 176 4.87 -7.82 -3.46
N ILE A 177 4.83 -9.03 -2.88
CA ILE A 177 4.08 -9.30 -1.64
C ILE A 177 4.69 -8.53 -0.47
N ALA A 178 6.03 -8.52 -0.33
CA ALA A 178 6.71 -7.79 0.73
C ALA A 178 6.47 -6.27 0.64
N ALA A 179 6.53 -5.69 -0.57
CA ALA A 179 6.19 -4.29 -0.81
C ALA A 179 4.73 -3.99 -0.45
N SER A 180 3.81 -4.89 -0.79
CA SER A 180 2.38 -4.75 -0.45
C SER A 180 2.12 -4.81 1.06
N ILE A 181 2.81 -5.71 1.78
CA ILE A 181 2.79 -5.80 3.25
C ILE A 181 3.35 -4.50 3.88
N ALA A 182 4.43 -3.94 3.34
CA ALA A 182 4.99 -2.68 3.81
C ALA A 182 4.05 -1.48 3.60
N LEU A 183 3.35 -1.41 2.46
CA LEU A 183 2.35 -0.38 2.18
C LEU A 183 1.17 -0.41 3.16
N LEU A 184 0.72 -1.61 3.57
CA LEU A 184 -0.36 -1.77 4.56
C LEU A 184 0.06 -1.39 5.99
N LYS A 185 1.34 -1.56 6.34
CA LYS A 185 1.90 -1.06 7.62
C LYS A 185 2.04 0.46 7.65
N GLY A 186 2.30 1.09 6.51
CA GLY A 186 2.55 2.52 6.42
C GLY A 186 3.96 2.93 6.86
N PRO A 187 4.25 4.25 6.93
CA PRO A 187 5.56 4.77 7.33
C PRO A 187 5.87 4.51 8.83
N PRO A 188 7.14 4.64 9.25
CA PRO A 188 7.48 4.67 10.68
C PRO A 188 6.74 5.80 11.42
N ILE A 189 6.11 5.48 12.55
CA ILE A 189 5.28 6.42 13.33
C ILE A 189 6.10 7.58 13.93
N ASN A 190 7.41 7.39 14.11
CA ASN A 190 8.29 8.31 14.83
C ASN A 190 8.86 9.46 13.96
N GLU A 191 8.59 9.46 12.65
CA GLU A 191 9.11 10.46 11.72
C GLU A 191 7.99 11.37 11.20
N PRO A 192 8.24 12.70 11.03
CA PRO A 192 7.25 13.60 10.47
C PRO A 192 7.03 13.27 8.99
N ASP A 193 5.91 12.62 8.65
CA ASP A 193 5.56 12.32 7.26
C ASP A 193 5.43 13.63 6.47
N ALA A 194 6.38 13.90 5.57
CA ALA A 194 6.36 15.10 4.74
C ALA A 194 5.37 15.00 3.56
N ARG A 195 4.83 13.81 3.24
CA ARG A 195 4.05 13.60 2.01
C ARG A 195 2.78 14.41 1.92
N TRP A 196 2.13 14.75 3.04
CA TRP A 196 0.93 15.60 3.02
C TRP A 196 1.17 16.96 2.34
N THR A 197 2.40 17.47 2.34
CA THR A 197 2.75 18.76 1.72
C THR A 197 2.40 18.81 0.24
N THR A 198 2.44 17.66 -0.44
CA THR A 198 2.07 17.48 -1.85
C THR A 198 0.83 16.60 -2.04
N GLN A 199 0.56 15.66 -1.12
CA GLN A 199 -0.49 14.62 -1.24
C GLN A 199 -1.75 14.88 -0.40
N SER A 200 -1.92 16.07 0.18
CA SER A 200 -3.21 16.45 0.78
C SER A 200 -4.33 16.48 -0.25
N CYS A 201 -5.54 16.14 0.19
CA CYS A 201 -6.72 16.03 -0.66
C CYS A 201 -7.15 17.42 -1.18
N PRO A 202 -7.28 17.61 -2.51
CA PRO A 202 -7.72 18.88 -3.09
C PRO A 202 -9.08 19.36 -2.56
N PRO A 203 -9.33 20.70 -2.50
CA PRO A 203 -10.61 21.25 -2.07
C PRO A 203 -11.82 20.77 -2.91
N GLY A 204 -11.61 20.37 -4.17
CA GLY A 204 -12.65 19.90 -5.09
C GLY A 204 -13.30 18.56 -4.72
N HIS A 205 -12.70 17.77 -3.82
CA HIS A 205 -13.33 16.57 -3.28
C HIS A 205 -14.44 16.88 -2.27
N PHE A 206 -14.63 18.14 -1.87
CA PHE A 206 -15.50 18.53 -0.77
C PHE A 206 -16.59 19.52 -1.20
N SER A 207 -17.76 19.40 -0.58
CA SER A 207 -18.90 20.31 -0.74
C SER A 207 -19.47 20.65 0.64
N PRO A 208 -19.29 21.88 1.16
CA PRO A 208 -18.50 22.97 0.59
C PRO A 208 -17.00 22.60 0.46
N PRO A 209 -16.23 23.27 -0.43
CA PRO A 209 -14.79 23.07 -0.54
C PRO A 209 -14.05 23.27 0.79
N LEU A 210 -12.85 22.67 0.90
CA LEU A 210 -11.96 22.91 2.04
C LEU A 210 -11.63 24.41 2.18
N MET A 211 -11.42 24.84 3.43
CA MET A 211 -10.95 26.20 3.71
C MET A 211 -9.52 26.40 3.20
N PRO A 212 -9.12 27.63 2.81
CA PRO A 212 -7.72 27.95 2.59
C PRO A 212 -6.91 27.66 3.86
N ASN A 213 -5.64 27.32 3.68
CA ASN A 213 -4.72 26.97 4.78
C ASN A 213 -5.20 25.79 5.65
N PHE A 214 -5.97 24.85 5.08
CA PHE A 214 -6.35 23.61 5.73
C PHE A 214 -5.91 22.40 4.93
N SER A 215 -5.11 21.53 5.54
CA SER A 215 -4.61 20.29 4.94
C SER A 215 -5.36 19.10 5.52
N LEU A 216 -6.03 18.34 4.66
CA LEU A 216 -6.59 17.01 4.95
C LEU A 216 -5.77 15.97 4.19
N TYR A 217 -5.26 14.95 4.86
CA TYR A 217 -4.46 13.87 4.27
C TYR A 217 -4.97 12.53 4.79
N ILE A 218 -5.11 11.56 3.89
CA ILE A 218 -5.56 10.19 4.21
C ILE A 218 -4.44 9.24 3.84
N THR A 219 -4.04 8.38 4.78
CA THR A 219 -2.97 7.40 4.60
C THR A 219 -3.27 6.10 5.36
N LEU A 220 -2.37 5.12 5.26
CA LEU A 220 -2.45 3.85 5.98
C LEU A 220 -1.44 3.81 7.13
N GLN A 221 -1.81 3.16 8.22
CA GLN A 221 -0.89 2.76 9.28
C GLN A 221 -1.41 1.46 9.91
N GLU A 222 -0.58 0.41 10.01
CA GLU A 222 -0.92 -0.86 10.67
C GLU A 222 -2.32 -1.40 10.28
N CYS A 223 -2.65 -1.37 8.99
CA CYS A 223 -3.96 -1.76 8.43
C CYS A 223 -5.17 -0.90 8.84
N SER A 224 -4.94 0.23 9.52
CA SER A 224 -5.93 1.27 9.80
C SER A 224 -5.92 2.36 8.72
N ILE A 225 -7.09 2.95 8.48
CA ILE A 225 -7.20 4.23 7.76
C ILE A 225 -6.86 5.35 8.74
N VAL A 226 -5.88 6.18 8.39
CA VAL A 226 -5.45 7.34 9.17
C VAL A 226 -5.85 8.61 8.46
N LEU A 227 -6.65 9.43 9.16
CA LEU A 227 -6.99 10.79 8.77
C LEU A 227 -6.10 11.76 9.54
N VAL A 228 -5.26 12.51 8.84
CA VAL A 228 -4.43 13.58 9.42
C VAL A 228 -4.93 14.93 8.92
N LEU A 229 -5.20 15.82 9.86
CA LEU A 229 -5.76 17.15 9.64
C LEU A 229 -4.82 18.20 10.22
N ARG A 230 -4.61 19.28 9.47
CA ARG A 230 -3.69 20.35 9.84
C ARG A 230 -4.32 21.70 9.54
N ALA A 231 -4.42 22.55 10.57
CA ALA A 231 -4.57 23.99 10.35
C ALA A 231 -3.18 24.58 10.08
N LEU A 232 -3.05 25.26 8.94
CA LEU A 232 -1.81 25.86 8.46
C LEU A 232 -1.87 27.38 8.65
N GLU A 233 -0.71 28.00 8.77
CA GLU A 233 -0.56 29.45 8.75
C GLU A 233 0.65 29.82 7.89
N PRO A 234 0.50 30.70 6.87
CA PRO A 234 1.62 31.17 6.07
C PRO A 234 2.73 31.77 6.94
N VAL A 235 4.00 31.58 6.55
CA VAL A 235 5.16 32.15 7.27
C VAL A 235 5.06 33.68 7.36
N ASP A 236 4.56 34.33 6.31
CA ASP A 236 4.38 35.79 6.21
C ASP A 236 3.08 36.31 6.87
N ALA A 237 2.31 35.44 7.56
CA ALA A 237 1.04 35.85 8.15
C ALA A 237 1.21 36.97 9.20
N PRO A 238 0.40 38.05 9.17
CA PRO A 238 0.49 39.14 10.13
C PRO A 238 0.14 38.71 11.56
N VAL A 239 1.12 38.23 12.32
CA VAL A 239 0.99 37.86 13.75
C VAL A 239 0.43 39.03 14.56
N HIS A 240 -0.85 38.95 14.89
CA HIS A 240 -1.60 40.01 15.57
C HIS A 240 -0.95 40.37 16.92
N PHE A 241 -0.93 41.66 17.25
CA PHE A 241 -0.26 42.16 18.46
C PHE A 241 -0.79 41.49 19.74
N GLY A 242 -2.10 41.26 19.83
CA GLY A 242 -2.71 40.52 20.94
C GLY A 242 -2.20 39.07 21.08
N THR A 243 -1.90 38.39 19.96
CA THR A 243 -1.33 37.03 19.97
C THR A 243 0.13 37.07 20.42
N LYS A 244 0.93 38.04 19.95
CA LYS A 244 2.32 38.23 20.42
C LYS A 244 2.37 38.52 21.92
N LEU A 245 1.52 39.43 22.39
CA LEU A 245 1.42 39.80 23.81
C LEU A 245 0.90 38.63 24.65
N GLY A 246 -0.10 37.89 24.16
CA GLY A 246 -0.67 36.73 24.84
C GLY A 246 0.28 35.55 24.95
N LEU A 247 1.12 35.31 23.94
CA LEU A 247 2.21 34.33 24.00
C LEU A 247 3.31 34.80 24.99
N ALA A 248 3.69 36.08 24.97
CA ALA A 248 4.72 36.63 25.85
C ALA A 248 4.32 36.66 27.34
N ILE A 249 3.02 36.86 27.64
CA ILE A 249 2.46 36.83 29.00
C ILE A 249 2.01 35.41 29.40
N GLY A 250 2.02 34.44 28.47
CA GLY A 250 1.64 33.05 28.71
C GLY A 250 0.13 32.80 28.84
N THR A 251 -0.72 33.77 28.46
CA THR A 251 -2.18 33.60 28.40
C THR A 251 -2.61 32.76 27.20
N TYR A 252 -1.83 32.78 26.12
CA TYR A 252 -1.91 31.82 25.03
C TYR A 252 -0.74 30.85 25.14
N ARG A 253 -1.02 29.55 25.04
CA ARG A 253 0.00 28.50 24.82
C ARG A 253 -0.06 28.05 23.36
N ARG A 254 1.10 27.83 22.75
CA ARG A 254 1.16 27.08 21.49
C ARG A 254 0.61 25.67 21.71
N LEU A 255 0.01 25.11 20.67
CA LEU A 255 -0.40 23.70 20.69
C LEU A 255 0.83 22.86 20.38
N GLU A 256 1.32 22.14 21.39
CA GLU A 256 2.48 21.27 21.26
C GLU A 256 2.13 20.06 20.37
N HIS A 257 2.85 19.94 19.26
CA HIS A 257 2.90 18.74 18.40
C HIS A 257 4.24 18.71 17.66
N ASP A 258 4.56 17.55 17.10
CA ASP A 258 5.80 17.19 16.40
C ASP A 258 6.17 18.04 15.17
N GLU A 259 5.26 18.88 14.71
CA GLU A 259 5.40 19.71 13.50
C GLU A 259 5.33 21.22 13.77
N ALA A 260 5.18 21.64 15.04
CA ALA A 260 4.75 23.01 15.39
C ALA A 260 5.78 24.12 15.07
N ASP A 261 7.07 23.78 15.04
CA ASP A 261 8.18 24.70 14.78
C ASP A 261 8.88 24.43 13.42
N ILE A 262 8.28 23.58 12.57
CA ILE A 262 8.81 23.21 11.25
C ILE A 262 8.11 24.05 10.18
N VAL A 263 8.88 24.61 9.24
CA VAL A 263 8.37 25.24 8.01
C VAL A 263 8.24 24.17 6.93
N PHE A 264 7.08 24.13 6.27
CA PHE A 264 6.82 23.22 5.16
C PHE A 264 6.52 24.01 3.88
N LYS A 265 6.98 23.50 2.73
CA LYS A 265 6.54 23.96 1.41
C LYS A 265 5.30 23.18 1.00
N TRP A 266 4.13 23.79 1.14
CA TRP A 266 2.81 23.17 0.90
C TRP A 266 2.24 23.54 -0.47
N LYS A 267 1.55 22.60 -1.13
CA LYS A 267 0.77 22.84 -2.34
C LYS A 267 -0.73 22.92 -2.00
N PRO A 268 -1.36 24.12 -2.02
CA PRO A 268 -2.77 24.28 -1.66
C PRO A 268 -3.75 23.48 -2.51
N GLY A 269 -3.37 23.19 -3.76
CA GLY A 269 -4.17 22.40 -4.70
C GLY A 269 -4.16 20.89 -4.47
N GLY A 270 -3.31 20.36 -3.57
CA GLY A 270 -3.11 18.91 -3.43
C GLY A 270 -2.40 18.26 -4.62
N ASP A 271 -2.43 16.93 -4.72
CA ASP A 271 -1.75 16.20 -5.80
C ASP A 271 -2.60 16.18 -7.08
N ASP A 272 -1.99 16.50 -8.23
CA ASP A 272 -2.62 16.36 -9.56
C ASP A 272 -3.00 14.89 -9.84
N LEU A 273 -2.36 13.92 -9.18
CA LEU A 273 -2.68 12.48 -9.28
C LEU A 273 -4.00 12.10 -8.59
N SER A 274 -4.49 12.90 -7.65
CA SER A 274 -5.82 12.70 -7.04
C SER A 274 -6.95 13.24 -7.92
N ASP A 275 -6.61 14.07 -8.92
CA ASP A 275 -7.54 14.69 -9.86
C ASP A 275 -7.91 13.71 -11.00
N THR A 276 -8.78 12.76 -10.67
CA THR A 276 -9.30 11.68 -11.55
C THR A 276 -9.75 12.12 -12.95
N LYS A 277 -10.00 13.41 -13.16
CA LYS A 277 -10.39 14.02 -14.43
C LYS A 277 -9.37 13.82 -15.57
N ARG A 278 -8.08 13.55 -15.27
CA ARG A 278 -7.04 13.30 -16.29
C ARG A 278 -6.89 11.85 -16.74
N VAL A 279 -7.33 10.87 -15.96
CA VAL A 279 -7.05 9.44 -16.24
C VAL A 279 -7.96 8.85 -17.33
N SER A 280 -9.13 9.45 -17.57
CA SER A 280 -10.11 8.95 -18.58
C SER A 280 -9.90 9.46 -20.01
N ALA A 281 -8.80 10.17 -20.31
CA ALA A 281 -8.54 10.71 -21.65
C ALA A 281 -7.05 10.68 -22.01
N ASN A 282 -6.56 9.51 -22.41
CA ASN A 282 -5.63 9.25 -23.52
C ASN A 282 -4.84 7.94 -23.29
N HIS A 283 -5.18 6.88 -24.04
CA HIS A 283 -4.23 5.79 -24.28
C HIS A 283 -3.17 6.26 -25.29
N THR A 284 -2.18 6.99 -24.79
CA THR A 284 -0.93 7.23 -25.51
C THR A 284 0.21 6.94 -24.53
N VAL A 285 1.08 5.98 -24.88
CA VAL A 285 2.20 5.58 -24.02
C VAL A 285 3.29 6.65 -24.10
N GLU A 286 3.22 7.63 -23.21
CA GLU A 286 4.34 8.51 -22.87
C GLU A 286 5.07 7.92 -21.64
N PRO A 287 6.42 7.94 -21.55
CA PRO A 287 7.14 7.33 -20.44
C PRO A 287 6.77 7.95 -19.08
N PRO A 288 6.95 7.22 -17.95
CA PRO A 288 6.65 7.77 -16.63
C PRO A 288 7.44 9.05 -16.41
N ALA A 289 6.71 10.16 -16.22
CA ALA A 289 7.26 11.50 -16.12
C ALA A 289 8.04 11.69 -14.81
N ALA A 290 9.28 11.20 -14.79
CA ALA A 290 10.25 11.51 -13.77
C ALA A 290 10.35 13.04 -13.62
N SER A 291 10.05 13.53 -12.42
CA SER A 291 10.39 14.87 -11.94
C SER A 291 10.15 16.03 -12.92
N ARG A 292 8.89 16.26 -13.33
CA ARG A 292 8.45 17.66 -13.55
C ARG A 292 8.66 18.42 -12.24
N LYS A 293 9.77 19.17 -12.15
CA LYS A 293 10.04 20.10 -11.06
C LYS A 293 8.84 21.05 -10.98
N LEU A 294 8.07 20.94 -9.90
CA LEU A 294 7.06 21.95 -9.54
C LEU A 294 7.77 23.30 -9.55
N SER A 295 7.24 24.26 -10.30
CA SER A 295 7.71 25.64 -10.22
C SER A 295 7.47 26.15 -8.80
N ASP A 296 8.52 26.64 -8.14
CA ASP A 296 8.48 27.08 -6.72
C ASP A 296 7.36 28.13 -6.47
N SER A 297 6.92 28.83 -7.53
CA SER A 297 5.77 29.76 -7.55
C SER A 297 4.38 29.14 -7.27
N GLN A 298 4.26 27.83 -7.07
CA GLN A 298 3.01 27.15 -6.68
C GLN A 298 3.04 26.57 -5.27
N LEU A 299 4.14 26.78 -4.54
CA LEU A 299 4.32 26.29 -3.18
C LEU A 299 4.26 27.46 -2.19
N GLU A 300 3.51 27.28 -1.11
CA GLU A 300 3.37 28.24 -0.02
C GLU A 300 4.20 27.76 1.18
N GLU A 301 4.99 28.64 1.79
CA GLU A 301 5.70 28.32 3.03
C GLU A 301 4.75 28.49 4.22
N VAL A 302 4.52 27.40 4.96
CA VAL A 302 3.53 27.33 6.04
C VAL A 302 4.09 26.70 7.32
N TYR A 303 3.59 27.17 8.45
CA TYR A 303 3.67 26.49 9.74
C TYR A 303 2.41 25.66 9.97
N VAL A 304 2.56 24.49 10.63
CA VAL A 304 1.41 23.74 11.16
C VAL A 304 1.08 24.30 12.55
N ARG A 305 -0.10 24.92 12.70
CA ARG A 305 -0.55 25.51 13.98
C ARG A 305 -1.29 24.54 14.88
N GLU A 306 -1.96 23.56 14.27
CA GLU A 306 -2.80 22.62 14.98
C GLU A 306 -2.95 21.33 14.16
N LYS A 307 -2.41 20.23 14.69
CA LYS A 307 -2.52 18.88 14.12
C LYS A 307 -3.60 18.05 14.83
N VAL A 308 -4.32 17.23 14.07
CA VAL A 308 -5.15 16.11 14.57
C VAL A 308 -4.86 14.87 13.76
N ARG A 309 -4.58 13.76 14.43
CA ARG A 309 -4.53 12.42 13.84
C ARG A 309 -5.70 11.61 14.39
N VAL A 310 -6.49 11.02 13.49
CA VAL A 310 -7.55 10.07 13.80
C VAL A 310 -7.25 8.78 13.07
N GLU A 311 -7.47 7.65 13.72
CA GLU A 311 -7.21 6.33 13.18
C GLU A 311 -8.45 5.46 13.35
N SER A 312 -8.74 4.64 12.34
CA SER A 312 -9.83 3.66 12.38
C SER A 312 -9.38 2.38 11.70
N ALA A 313 -9.38 1.29 12.47
CA ALA A 313 -9.01 -0.04 12.00
C ALA A 313 -10.01 -0.55 10.95
N ASP A 314 -9.52 -1.06 9.81
CA ASP A 314 -10.37 -1.65 8.77
C ASP A 314 -10.26 -3.19 8.79
N PRO A 315 -11.32 -3.92 9.16
CA PRO A 315 -11.29 -5.38 9.28
C PRO A 315 -10.84 -6.10 8.00
N SER A 316 -11.16 -5.54 6.82
CA SER A 316 -10.78 -6.15 5.55
C SER A 316 -9.31 -5.88 5.17
N LEU A 317 -8.72 -4.77 5.60
CA LEU A 317 -7.28 -4.53 5.44
C LEU A 317 -6.48 -5.39 6.42
N ILE A 318 -6.98 -5.61 7.64
CA ILE A 318 -6.40 -6.56 8.60
C ILE A 318 -6.45 -7.99 8.03
N SER A 319 -7.57 -8.39 7.42
CA SER A 319 -7.70 -9.69 6.75
C SER A 319 -6.79 -9.82 5.53
N LEU A 320 -6.61 -8.75 4.75
CA LEU A 320 -5.71 -8.71 3.61
C LEU A 320 -4.26 -8.90 4.06
N TYR A 321 -3.83 -8.14 5.08
CA TYR A 321 -2.48 -8.24 5.65
C TYR A 321 -2.18 -9.63 6.22
N SER A 322 -3.14 -10.25 6.93
CA SER A 322 -2.95 -11.60 7.48
C SER A 322 -2.85 -12.67 6.39
N LYS A 323 -3.68 -12.58 5.33
CA LYS A 323 -3.57 -13.46 4.15
C LYS A 323 -2.24 -13.27 3.42
N LEU A 324 -1.82 -12.04 3.15
CA LEU A 324 -0.53 -11.76 2.51
C LEU A 324 0.66 -12.28 3.34
N GLY A 325 0.61 -12.14 4.67
CA GLY A 325 1.62 -12.72 5.56
C GLY A 325 1.71 -14.24 5.47
N TYR A 326 0.57 -14.93 5.39
CA TYR A 326 0.53 -16.39 5.19
C TYR A 326 1.09 -16.80 3.81
N LEU A 327 0.67 -16.14 2.74
CA LEU A 327 1.14 -16.41 1.37
C LEU A 327 2.65 -16.14 1.24
N SER A 328 3.17 -15.11 1.90
CA SER A 328 4.61 -14.82 1.97
C SER A 328 5.41 -15.96 2.59
N ILE A 329 4.87 -16.65 3.62
CA ILE A 329 5.53 -17.79 4.26
C ILE A 329 5.50 -19.03 3.36
N MET A 330 4.36 -19.32 2.71
CA MET A 330 4.24 -20.40 1.73
C MET A 330 5.24 -20.22 0.58
N LEU A 331 5.31 -19.00 0.05
CA LEU A 331 6.21 -18.62 -1.04
C LEU A 331 7.68 -18.76 -0.65
N GLU A 332 8.07 -18.32 0.54
CA GLU A 332 9.45 -18.47 1.01
C GLU A 332 9.84 -19.94 1.16
N GLN A 333 8.94 -20.80 1.65
CA GLN A 333 9.17 -22.24 1.72
C GLN A 333 9.33 -22.88 0.32
N ALA A 334 8.47 -22.51 -0.63
CA ALA A 334 8.56 -22.99 -2.01
C ALA A 334 9.88 -22.56 -2.68
N ARG A 335 10.28 -21.29 -2.50
CA ARG A 335 11.57 -20.76 -2.97
C ARG A 335 12.75 -21.51 -2.36
N CYS A 336 12.78 -21.68 -1.03
CA CYS A 336 13.84 -22.42 -0.34
C CYS A 336 13.97 -23.85 -0.86
N ASN A 337 12.85 -24.55 -1.09
CA ASN A 337 12.87 -25.92 -1.59
C ASN A 337 13.40 -26.00 -3.02
N LEU A 338 12.95 -25.12 -3.92
CA LEU A 338 13.39 -25.08 -5.32
C LEU A 338 14.87 -24.69 -5.43
N ASP A 339 15.28 -23.62 -4.75
CA ASP A 339 16.65 -23.13 -4.78
C ASP A 339 17.63 -24.15 -4.15
N ALA A 340 17.20 -24.97 -3.19
CA ALA A 340 18.01 -26.08 -2.65
C ALA A 340 18.33 -27.14 -3.72
N VAL A 341 17.33 -27.62 -4.46
CA VAL A 341 17.52 -28.62 -5.52
C VAL A 341 18.32 -28.05 -6.70
N MET A 342 18.05 -26.79 -7.09
CA MET A 342 18.83 -26.11 -8.13
C MET A 342 20.28 -25.85 -7.71
N SER A 343 20.55 -25.57 -6.43
CA SER A 343 21.91 -25.36 -5.92
C SER A 343 22.72 -26.66 -5.82
N VAL A 344 22.05 -27.80 -5.57
CA VAL A 344 22.67 -29.13 -5.69
C VAL A 344 23.10 -29.38 -7.15
N GLN A 345 22.27 -28.99 -8.11
CA GLN A 345 22.59 -29.08 -9.53
C GLN A 345 23.78 -28.18 -9.92
N LEU A 346 23.80 -26.92 -9.47
CA LEU A 346 24.89 -25.97 -9.74
C LEU A 346 26.25 -26.46 -9.22
N LYS A 347 26.31 -27.06 -8.03
CA LYS A 347 27.56 -27.58 -7.46
C LYS A 347 28.21 -28.66 -8.31
N MET A 348 27.41 -29.53 -8.93
CA MET A 348 27.95 -30.58 -9.81
C MET A 348 28.58 -30.07 -11.11
N TYR A 349 28.27 -28.84 -11.55
CA TYR A 349 28.91 -28.21 -12.71
C TYR A 349 30.12 -27.34 -12.35
N THR A 350 30.47 -27.20 -11.07
CA THR A 350 31.59 -26.36 -10.59
C THR A 350 32.77 -27.16 -10.03
N GLU A 351 32.73 -28.50 -10.11
CA GLU A 351 33.81 -29.39 -9.67
C GLU A 351 34.45 -30.19 -10.84
N GLU A 352 34.23 -29.74 -12.09
CA GLU A 352 35.04 -30.08 -13.28
C GLU A 352 36.10 -29.00 -13.57
#